data_AF-A0A260YPM3-F1
#
_entry.id   AF-A0A260YPM3-F1
#
_cell.length_a   1.000
_cell.length_b   1.000
_cell.length_c   1.000
_cell.angle_alpha   90.00
_cell.angle_beta   90.00
_cell.angle_gamma   90.00
#
_symmetry.space_group_name_H-M   'P 1'
#
loop_
_entity.id
_entity.type
_entity.pdbx_description
1 polymer ?
#
loop_
_entity_poly.entity_id
_entity_poly.type
_entity_poly.pdbx_seq_one_letter_code
_entity_poly.pdbx_strand_id
1 'polypeptide(L)'
;MEAFTDRISGSNLVPLIDPYFGRLLEAKPEDLSTAIDVFLNHLKRFDDHPDRQVIITYRQCALFLKEKRERDAEKERNENGSEQQ
;
A
#
# COMPACT_ATOMS: atom_id res chain seq x y z
N MET A 1 3.24 -1.59 -21.75
CA MET A 1 3.55 -1.63 -20.30
C MET A 1 4.93 -1.04 -20.00
N GLU A 2 5.91 -1.10 -20.93
CA GLU A 2 7.27 -0.54 -20.78
C GLU A 2 7.32 0.97 -20.48
N ALA A 3 6.51 1.80 -21.14
CA ALA A 3 6.58 3.25 -20.98
C ALA A 3 6.18 3.79 -19.60
N PHE A 4 5.48 3.00 -18.78
CA PHE A 4 5.08 3.43 -17.42
C PHE A 4 6.18 3.15 -16.42
N THR A 5 6.80 1.97 -16.47
CA THR A 5 7.96 1.61 -15.65
C THR A 5 9.15 2.54 -15.89
N ASP A 6 9.43 2.91 -17.14
CA ASP A 6 10.53 3.85 -17.45
C ASP A 6 10.25 5.26 -16.90
N ARG A 7 8.99 5.70 -16.92
CA ARG A 7 8.59 7.01 -16.43
C ARG A 7 8.61 7.12 -14.91
N ILE A 8 8.44 6.00 -14.21
CA ILE A 8 8.58 5.92 -12.75
C ILE A 8 10.06 5.77 -12.35
N SER A 9 10.83 4.96 -13.09
CA SER A 9 12.26 4.67 -12.81
C SER A 9 13.16 5.91 -12.86
N GLY A 10 12.79 6.93 -13.64
CA GLY A 10 13.49 8.23 -13.68
C GLY A 10 13.08 9.23 -12.58
N SER A 11 12.11 8.90 -11.71
CA SER A 11 11.65 9.85 -10.69
C SER A 11 12.53 9.81 -9.44
N ASN A 12 12.94 10.99 -9.00
CA ASN A 12 13.66 11.17 -7.74
C ASN A 12 12.81 10.83 -6.50
N LEU A 13 11.50 10.60 -6.66
CA LEU A 13 10.63 10.19 -5.56
C LEU A 13 10.73 8.70 -5.22
N VAL A 14 11.06 7.85 -6.18
CA VAL A 14 11.09 6.38 -5.96
C VAL A 14 12.05 6.01 -4.82
N PRO A 15 13.31 6.50 -4.78
CA PRO A 15 14.22 6.20 -3.67
C PRO A 15 13.75 6.71 -2.31
N LEU A 16 12.87 7.72 -2.29
CA LEU A 16 12.32 8.31 -1.07
C LEU A 16 11.10 7.53 -0.55
N ILE A 17 10.34 6.90 -1.44
CA ILE A 17 9.09 6.19 -1.12
C ILE A 17 9.33 4.69 -0.91
N ASP A 18 10.15 4.06 -1.75
CA ASP A 18 10.37 2.60 -1.76
C ASP A 18 10.71 2.00 -0.40
N PRO A 19 11.61 2.60 0.43
CA PRO A 19 11.91 2.05 1.74
C PRO A 19 10.69 1.99 2.68
N TYR A 20 9.77 2.96 2.57
CA TYR A 20 8.55 2.99 3.37
C TYR A 20 7.51 2.01 2.82
N PHE A 21 7.47 1.83 1.50
CA PHE A 21 6.62 0.83 0.87
C PHE A 21 7.08 -0.60 1.22
N GLY A 22 8.39 -0.86 1.23
CA GLY A 22 8.94 -2.15 1.69
C GLY A 22 8.51 -2.49 3.11
N ARG A 23 8.60 -1.54 4.04
CA ARG A 23 8.11 -1.71 5.42
C ARG A 23 6.62 -2.00 5.50
N LEU A 24 5.81 -1.41 4.62
CA LEU A 24 4.39 -1.71 4.51
C LEU A 24 4.17 -3.17 4.06
N LEU A 25 4.94 -3.66 3.08
CA LEU A 25 4.84 -5.04 2.60
C LEU A 25 5.28 -6.07 3.64
N GLU A 26 6.24 -5.71 4.49
CA GLU A 26 6.73 -6.53 5.60
C GLU A 26 5.85 -6.44 6.86
N ALA A 27 4.85 -5.56 6.88
CA ALA A 27 3.98 -5.40 8.03
C ALA A 27 3.21 -6.69 8.29
N LYS A 28 3.21 -7.13 9.56
CA LYS A 28 2.40 -8.25 10.00
C LYS A 28 0.91 -7.95 9.74
N PRO A 29 0.07 -8.99 9.58
CA PRO A 29 -1.36 -8.82 9.46
C PRO A 29 -1.85 -7.84 10.49
N GLU A 30 -1.81 -8.12 11.80
CA GLU A 30 -2.28 -7.25 12.89
C GLU A 30 -1.96 -5.75 12.69
N ASP A 31 -0.74 -5.42 12.29
CA ASP A 31 -0.22 -4.05 12.17
C ASP A 31 -0.46 -3.39 10.81
N LEU A 32 -0.89 -4.15 9.79
CA LEU A 32 -0.97 -3.65 8.41
C LEU A 32 -1.86 -2.40 8.26
N SER A 33 -2.93 -2.26 9.03
CA SER A 33 -3.82 -1.09 8.99
C SER A 33 -3.07 0.18 9.41
N THR A 34 -2.37 0.11 10.54
CA THR A 34 -1.49 1.18 11.03
C THR A 34 -0.35 1.46 10.05
N ALA A 35 0.26 0.42 9.48
CA ALA A 35 1.34 0.59 8.50
C ALA A 35 0.85 1.29 7.22
N ILE A 36 -0.36 0.98 6.75
CA ILE A 36 -1.01 1.65 5.62
C ILE A 36 -1.25 3.12 5.95
N ASP A 37 -1.81 3.44 7.12
CA ASP A 37 -2.07 4.82 7.51
C ASP A 37 -0.78 5.65 7.62
N VAL A 38 0.28 5.07 8.21
CA VAL A 38 1.61 5.69 8.29
C VAL A 38 2.17 5.93 6.89
N PHE A 39 2.07 4.95 5.99
CA PHE A 39 2.56 5.06 4.62
C PHE A 39 1.78 6.11 3.83
N LEU A 40 0.45 6.10 3.88
CA LEU A 40 -0.39 7.11 3.23
C LEU A 40 -0.09 8.52 3.76
N ASN A 41 0.14 8.67 5.06
CA ASN A 41 0.52 9.94 5.65
C ASN A 41 1.92 10.39 5.19
N HIS A 42 2.85 9.46 5.01
CA HIS A 42 4.16 9.75 4.41
C HIS A 42 4.01 10.29 2.98
N LEU A 43 3.14 9.68 2.16
CA LEU A 43 2.89 10.12 0.78
C LEU A 43 2.30 11.53 0.67
N LYS A 44 1.54 11.99 1.68
CA LYS A 44 0.99 13.37 1.70
C LYS A 44 2.06 14.46 1.63
N ARG A 45 3.29 14.16 2.08
CA ARG A 45 4.41 15.12 2.04
C ARG A 45 4.84 15.49 0.62
N PHE A 46 4.41 14.72 -0.36
CA PHE A 46 4.78 14.89 -1.76
C PHE A 46 3.59 15.34 -2.63
N ASP A 47 2.44 15.71 -2.05
CA ASP A 47 1.24 16.07 -2.81
C ASP A 47 1.47 17.20 -3.84
N ASP A 48 2.33 18.16 -3.49
CA ASP A 48 2.69 19.29 -4.35
C ASP A 48 3.88 18.99 -5.28
N HIS A 49 4.42 17.77 -5.29
CA HIS A 49 5.60 17.42 -6.09
C HIS A 49 5.25 17.34 -7.60
N PRO A 50 6.14 17.80 -8.50
CA PRO A 50 5.92 17.72 -9.96
C PRO A 50 5.69 16.28 -10.45
N ASP A 51 6.40 15.32 -9.85
CA ASP A 51 6.28 13.88 -10.15
C ASP A 51 5.14 13.17 -9.37
N ARG A 52 4.11 13.88 -8.92
CA ARG A 52 3.02 13.30 -8.12
C ARG A 52 2.32 12.09 -8.75
N GLN A 53 2.46 11.90 -10.07
CA GLN A 53 1.95 10.71 -10.76
C GLN A 53 2.53 9.41 -10.18
N VAL A 54 3.80 9.41 -9.75
CA VAL A 54 4.42 8.26 -9.08
C VAL A 54 3.72 7.94 -7.76
N ILE A 55 3.34 8.97 -7.00
CA ILE A 55 2.66 8.85 -5.71
C ILE A 55 1.28 8.17 -5.87
N ILE A 56 0.58 8.45 -6.98
CA ILE A 56 -0.73 7.86 -7.25
C ILE A 56 -0.64 6.33 -7.29
N THR A 57 0.40 5.78 -7.93
CA THR A 57 0.66 4.33 -7.98
C THR A 57 0.82 3.76 -6.57
N TYR A 58 1.68 4.35 -5.74
CA TYR A 58 1.87 3.86 -4.37
C TYR A 58 0.62 3.97 -3.51
N ARG A 59 -0.18 5.03 -3.68
CA ARG A 59 -1.49 5.17 -3.00
C ARG A 59 -2.44 4.05 -3.38
N GLN A 60 -2.54 3.75 -4.68
CA GLN A 60 -3.39 2.67 -5.17
C GLN A 60 -2.92 1.31 -4.64
N CYS A 61 -1.62 1.05 -4.59
CA CYS A 61 -1.08 -0.17 -4.00
C CYS A 61 -1.42 -0.29 -2.51
N ALA A 62 -1.28 0.78 -1.73
CA ALA A 62 -1.60 0.78 -0.30
C ALA A 62 -3.09 0.55 -0.03
N LEU A 63 -3.98 1.17 -0.82
CA LEU A 63 -5.42 0.96 -0.73
C LEU A 63 -5.81 -0.47 -1.13
N PHE A 64 -5.20 -1.01 -2.18
CA PHE A 64 -5.44 -2.40 -2.57
C PHE A 64 -5.04 -3.40 -1.48
N LEU A 65 -3.92 -3.17 -0.80
CA LEU A 65 -3.50 -3.99 0.34
C LEU A 65 -4.49 -3.90 1.51
N LYS A 66 -5.07 -2.71 1.75
CA LYS A 66 -6.12 -2.52 2.75
C LYS A 66 -7.34 -3.38 2.45
N GLU A 67 -7.89 -3.24 1.24
CA GLU A 67 -9.08 -3.99 0.81
C GLU A 67 -8.84 -5.50 0.82
N LYS A 68 -7.65 -5.94 0.37
CA LYS A 68 -7.28 -7.35 0.39
C LYS A 68 -7.32 -7.90 1.82
N ARG A 69 -6.73 -7.19 2.78
CA ARG A 69 -6.74 -7.63 4.18
C ARG A 69 -8.13 -7.62 4.79
N GLU A 70 -8.96 -6.64 4.48
CA GLU A 70 -10.35 -6.60 4.97
C GLU A 70 -11.13 -7.82 4.47
N ARG A 71 -10.97 -8.20 3.19
CA ARG A 71 -11.54 -9.44 2.64
C ARG A 71 -10.97 -10.70 3.28
N ASP A 72 -9.67 -10.77 3.49
CA ASP A 72 -9.01 -11.93 4.10
C ASP A 72 -9.50 -12.11 5.55
N ALA A 73 -9.62 -11.02 6.32
CA ALA A 73 -10.14 -11.04 7.69
C ALA A 73 -11.63 -11.42 7.75
N GLU A 74 -12.44 -10.97 6.77
CA GLU A 74 -13.84 -11.37 6.65
C GLU A 74 -13.98 -12.86 6.32
N LYS A 75 -13.11 -13.38 5.44
CA LYS A 75 -13.06 -14.80 5.10
C LYS A 75 -12.67 -15.66 6.31
N GLU A 76 -11.65 -15.28 7.07
CA GLU A 76 -11.23 -15.99 8.29
C GLU A 76 -12.33 -16.02 9.36
N ARG A 77 -13.11 -14.93 9.48
CA ARG A 77 -14.27 -14.88 10.39
C ARG A 77 -15.40 -15.80 9.94
N ASN A 78 -15.67 -15.84 8.64
CA ASN A 78 -16.72 -16.69 8.09
C ASN A 78 -16.35 -18.18 8.17
N GLU A 79 -15.09 -18.54 7.92
CA GLU A 79 -14.60 -19.92 8.02
C GLU A 79 -14.61 -20.43 9.47
N ASN A 80 -14.17 -19.62 10.44
CA ASN A 80 -14.22 -19.96 11.87
C ASN A 80 -15.64 -19.90 12.47
N GLY A 81 -16.61 -19.28 11.80
CA GLY A 81 -18.02 -19.25 12.22
C GLY A 81 -18.80 -20.51 11.82
N SER A 82 -18.30 -21.25 10.83
CA SER A 82 -18.96 -22.45 10.27
C SER A 82 -18.72 -23.75 11.04
N GLU A 83 -17.85 -23.76 12.06
CA GLU A 83 -17.58 -24.96 12.89
C GLU A 83 -18.47 -25.06 14.15
N GLN A 84 -19.48 -24.19 14.31
CA GLN A 84 -20.40 -24.22 15.47
C GLN A 84 -21.86 -24.56 15.13
N GLN A 85 -22.15 -25.24 14.02
CA GLN A 85 -23.49 -25.79 13.74
C GLN A 85 -23.47 -27.30 13.54
#